data_AF-A0A2G2YEQ6-F1
#
_entry.id   AF-A0A2G2YEQ6-F1
#
_cell.length_a   1.000
_cell.length_b   1.000
_cell.length_c   1.000
_cell.angle_alpha   90.00
_cell.angle_beta   90.00
_cell.angle_gamma   90.00
#
_symmetry.space_group_name_H-M   'P 1'
#
loop_
_entity.id
_entity.type
_entity.pdbx_description
1 polymer ?
#
loop_
_entity_poly.entity_id
_entity_poly.type
_entity_poly.pdbx_seq_one_letter_code
_entity_poly.pdbx_strand_id
1 'polypeptide(L)' 'MALAENSGLQPIETLSAVEAQQIKENNPCCGIDCNDVGTNDMREQNVFETLIGKQQQLLLATQVVKMIPKIDDVITPSEY' A
#
# COMPACT_ATOMS: atom_id res chain seq x y z
N MET A 1 4.17 4.72 0.25
CA MET A 1 4.30 6.13 -0.19
C MET A 1 2.96 6.84 -0.27
N ALA A 2 1.98 6.35 -1.04
CA ALA A 2 0.71 7.04 -1.27
C ALA A 2 -0.03 7.51 0.00
N LEU A 3 -0.12 6.70 1.06
CA LEU A 3 -0.80 7.11 2.30
C LEU A 3 -0.10 8.29 3.00
N ALA A 4 1.23 8.27 3.06
CA ALA A 4 2.01 9.35 3.65
C ALA A 4 1.83 10.65 2.85
N GLU A 5 1.91 10.56 1.52
CA GLU A 5 1.71 11.69 0.62
C GLU A 5 0.30 12.30 0.74
N ASN A 6 -0.73 11.45 0.75
CA ASN A 6 -2.12 11.88 0.91
C ASN A 6 -2.40 12.48 2.29
N SER A 7 -1.56 12.19 3.29
CA SER A 7 -1.65 12.72 4.65
C SER A 7 -0.74 13.93 4.86
N GLY A 8 -0.07 14.44 3.82
CA GLY A 8 0.83 15.59 3.91
C GLY A 8 2.19 15.31 4.57
N LEU A 9 2.54 14.03 4.77
CA LEU A 9 3.82 13.58 5.32
C LEU A 9 4.86 13.38 4.21
N GLN A 10 6.14 13.46 4.56
CA GLN A 10 7.23 13.18 3.62
C GLN A 10 7.31 11.68 3.31
N PRO A 11 6.97 11.21 2.08
CA PRO A 11 6.70 9.79 1.85
C PRO A 11 7.90 8.86 2.03
N ILE A 12 9.11 9.36 1.75
CA ILE A 12 10.35 8.58 1.87
C ILE A 12 10.76 8.49 3.34
N GLU A 13 10.85 9.63 4.02
CA GLU A 13 11.28 9.69 5.43
C GLU A 13 10.33 8.91 6.34
N THR A 14 9.02 9.11 6.20
CA THR A 14 8.02 8.42 7.02
C THR A 14 8.03 6.92 6.78
N LEU A 15 8.17 6.47 5.53
CA LEU A 15 8.20 5.04 5.23
C LEU A 15 9.45 4.37 5.80
N SER A 16 10.62 4.99 5.63
CA SER A 16 11.87 4.48 6.20
C SER A 16 11.84 4.45 7.73
N ALA A 17 11.24 5.44 8.38
CA ALA A 17 11.10 5.48 9.83
C ALA A 17 10.20 4.34 10.34
N VAL A 18 9.05 4.12 9.71
CA VAL A 18 8.12 3.04 10.09
C VAL A 18 8.73 1.66 9.83
N GLU A 19 9.42 1.46 8.70
CA GLU A 19 10.12 0.20 8.40
C GLU A 19 11.23 -0.09 9.42
N ALA A 20 12.03 0.92 9.78
CA ALA A 20 13.04 0.77 10.83
C ALA A 20 12.43 0.40 12.19
N GLN A 21 11.27 0.99 12.52
CA GLN A 21 10.53 0.66 13.74
C GLN A 21 10.02 -0.79 13.73
N GLN A 22 9.41 -1.23 12.61
CA GLN A 22 8.92 -2.61 12.46
C GLN A 22 10.03 -3.63 12.71
N ILE A 23 11.24 -3.40 12.16
CA ILE A 23 12.39 -4.28 12.33
C ILE A 23 12.90 -4.25 13.76
N LYS A 24 13.08 -3.06 14.34
CA LYS A 24 13.63 -2.87 15.69
C LYS A 24 12.75 -3.49 16.77
N GLU A 25 11.44 -3.30 16.65
CA GLU A 25 10.45 -3.77 17.63
C GLU A 25 9.92 -5.17 17.31
N ASN A 26 10.29 -5.73 16.15
CA ASN A 26 9.75 -6.97 15.60
C ASN A 26 8.21 -6.97 15.61
N ASN A 27 7.62 -5.81 15.29
CA ASN A 27 6.18 -5.57 15.37
C ASN A 27 5.62 -5.29 13.97
N PRO A 28 4.86 -6.23 13.38
CA PRO A 28 4.28 -6.04 12.05
C PRO A 28 3.09 -5.07 12.04
N CYS A 29 2.61 -4.60 13.20
CA CYS A 29 1.43 -3.74 13.31
C CYS A 29 1.75 -2.24 13.20
N CYS A 30 3.01 -1.85 13.05
CA CYS A 30 3.36 -0.44 12.81
C CYS A 30 2.98 -0.03 11.38
N GLY A 31 2.28 1.10 11.23
CA GLY A 31 1.83 1.65 9.96
C GLY A 31 2.02 3.17 9.87
N ILE A 32 1.48 3.78 8.82
CA ILE A 32 1.53 5.24 8.63
C ILE A 32 0.43 5.89 9.45
N ASP A 33 0.79 6.82 10.34
CA ASP A 33 -0.18 7.63 11.06
C ASP A 33 -0.83 8.67 10.15
N CYS A 34 -1.97 8.29 9.56
CA CYS A 34 -2.71 9.16 8.63
C CYS A 34 -3.61 10.18 9.35
N ASN A 35 -3.87 9.97 10.64
CA ASN A 35 -4.79 10.78 11.45
C ASN A 35 -4.07 11.75 12.39
N ASP A 36 -2.73 11.79 12.34
CA ASP A 36 -1.87 12.62 13.21
C ASP A 36 -2.18 12.45 14.70
N VAL A 37 -2.34 11.19 15.12
CA VAL A 37 -2.65 10.81 16.52
C VAL A 37 -1.38 10.71 17.36
N GLY A 38 -0.21 10.61 16.72
CA GLY A 38 1.11 10.56 17.35
C GLY A 38 1.63 9.15 17.65
N THR A 39 0.92 8.10 17.21
CA THR A 39 1.33 6.69 17.35
C THR A 39 1.31 5.99 16.00
N ASN A 40 2.28 5.12 15.72
CA ASN A 40 2.30 4.30 14.49
C ASN A 40 1.66 2.92 14.70
N ASP A 41 1.23 2.54 15.91
CA ASP A 41 0.61 1.22 16.12
C ASP A 41 -0.84 1.23 15.58
N MET A 42 -1.06 0.48 14.50
CA MET A 42 -2.37 0.43 13.85
C MET A 42 -3.44 -0.26 14.71
N ARG A 43 -3.04 -1.07 15.70
CA ARG A 43 -4.00 -1.67 16.66
C ARG A 43 -4.52 -0.62 17.64
N GLU A 44 -3.65 0.27 18.13
CA GLU A 44 -4.06 1.39 18.99
C GLU A 44 -4.98 2.34 18.24
N GLN A 45 -4.70 2.58 16.95
CA GLN A 45 -5.56 3.39 16.08
C GLN A 45 -6.85 2.68 15.60
N ASN A 46 -7.06 1.40 15.96
CA ASN A 46 -8.18 0.58 15.50
C ASN A 46 -8.28 0.45 13.96
N VAL A 47 -7.13 0.48 13.27
CA VAL A 47 -7.05 0.29 11.82
C VAL A 47 -6.80 -1.19 11.53
N PHE A 48 -7.85 -1.88 11.05
CA PHE A 48 -7.82 -3.30 10.77
C PHE A 48 -8.29 -3.60 9.35
N GLU A 49 -7.72 -4.66 8.76
CA GLU A 49 -8.18 -5.22 7.50
C GLU A 49 -8.35 -6.73 7.62
N THR A 50 -9.23 -7.29 6.79
CA THR A 50 -9.40 -8.74 6.74
C THR A 50 -8.23 -9.38 5.99
N LEU A 51 -7.76 -10.51 6.50
CA LEU A 51 -6.69 -11.29 5.86
C LEU A 51 -7.06 -11.67 4.42
N ILE A 52 -8.31 -12.10 4.20
CA ILE A 52 -8.82 -12.48 2.88
C ILE A 52 -8.81 -11.28 1.93
N GLY A 53 -9.21 -10.09 2.40
CA GLY A 53 -9.18 -8.87 1.60
C GLY A 53 -7.77 -8.51 1.13
N LYS A 54 -6.78 -8.54 2.03
CA LYS A 54 -5.37 -8.30 1.66
C LYS A 54 -4.80 -9.35 0.70
N GLN A 55 -5.13 -10.62 0.90
CA GLN A 55 -4.71 -11.69 -0.02
C GLN A 55 -5.29 -11.47 -1.43
N GLN A 56 -6.57 -11.14 -1.52
CA GLN A 56 -7.23 -10.88 -2.81
C GLN A 56 -6.65 -9.65 -3.51
N GLN A 57 -6.38 -8.56 -2.80
CA GLN A 57 -5.77 -7.35 -3.38
C GLN A 57 -4.43 -7.67 -4.06
N LEU A 58 -3.54 -8.41 -3.37
CA LEU A 58 -2.23 -8.80 -3.92
C LEU A 58 -2.37 -9.75 -5.13
N LEU A 59 -3.29 -10.71 -5.03
CA LEU A 59 -3.54 -11.68 -6.09
C LEU A 59 -4.07 -11.00 -7.36
N LEU A 60 -5.06 -10.11 -7.23
CA LEU A 60 -5.63 -9.36 -8.36
C LEU A 60 -4.61 -8.43 -9.01
N ALA A 61 -3.83 -7.69 -8.22
CA ALA A 61 -2.77 -6.82 -8.75
C ALA A 61 -1.76 -7.63 -9.57
N THR A 62 -1.33 -8.79 -9.04
CA THR A 62 -0.42 -9.70 -9.75
C THR A 62 -1.05 -10.26 -11.03
N GLN A 63 -2.34 -10.59 -11.01
CA GLN A 63 -3.04 -11.06 -12.21
C GLN A 63 -3.04 -10.00 -13.31
N VAL A 64 -3.37 -8.75 -12.99
CA VAL A 64 -3.36 -7.65 -13.95
C VAL A 64 -1.96 -7.44 -14.55
N VAL A 65 -0.92 -7.38 -13.70
CA VAL A 65 0.48 -7.23 -14.16
C VAL A 65 0.94 -8.42 -15.01
N LYS A 66 0.41 -9.62 -14.79
CA LYS A 66 0.68 -10.79 -15.65
C LYS A 66 -0.07 -10.75 -16.98
N MET A 67 -1.18 -10.03 -17.07
CA MET A 67 -1.98 -9.92 -18.30
C MET A 67 -1.46 -8.82 -19.23
N ILE A 68 -1.02 -7.67 -18.69
CA ILE A 68 -0.50 -6.55 -19.49
C ILE A 68 0.60 -6.96 -20.50
N PRO A 69 1.71 -7.62 -20.11
CA PRO A 69 2.77 -8.00 -21.04
C PRO A 69 2.39 -9.16 -21.97
N LYS A 70 1.22 -9.79 -21.77
CA LYS A 70 0.69 -10.80 -22.70
C LYS A 70 -0.12 -10.19 -23.84
N ILE A 71 -0.47 -8.91 -23.74
CA ILE A 71 -1.09 -8.16 -24.84
C ILE A 71 0.02 -7.88 -25.84
N ASP A 72 -0.09 -8.48 -27.01
CA ASP A 72 0.85 -8.32 -28.13
C ASP A 72 0.41 -7.19 -29.08
N ASP A 73 -0.89 -7.04 -29.32
CA ASP A 73 -1.45 -5.99 -30.17
C ASP A 73 -2.67 -5.29 -29.55
N VAL A 74 -2.81 -4.00 -29.87
CA VAL A 74 -3.99 -3.19 -29.55
C VAL A 74 -4.60 -2.66 -30.84
N ILE A 75 -5.75 -3.20 -31.25
CA ILE A 75 -6.48 -2.74 -32.43
C ILE A 75 -7.51 -1.70 -32.00
N THR A 76 -7.43 -0.50 -32.55
CA THR A 76 -8.42 0.58 -32.33
C THR A 76 -9.27 0.79 -33.59
N PRO A 77 -10.58 1.08 -33.46
CA PRO A 77 -11.42 1.41 -34.63
C PRO A 77 -10.91 2.70 -35.27
N SER A 78 -10.86 2.74 -36.61
CA SER A 78 -10.56 3.96 -37.35
C SER A 78 -11.64 5.02 -37.05
N GLU A 79 -11.25 6.17 -36.51
CA GLU A 79 -12.14 7.34 -36.44
C GLU A 79 -12.48 7.78 -37.88
N TYR A 80 -13.77 7.90 -38.19
CA TYR A 80 -14.32 8.35 -39.47
C TYR A 80 -14.96 9.73 -39.31
#